data_AF-A0A354HV72-F1
#
_entry.id   AF-A0A354HV72-F1
#
_cell.length_a   1.000
_cell.length_b   1.000
_cell.length_c   1.000
_cell.angle_alpha   90.00
_cell.angle_beta   90.00
_cell.angle_gamma   90.00
#
_symmetry.space_group_name_H-M   'P 1'
#
loop_
_entity.id
_entity.type
_entity.pdbx_description
1 polymer ?
#
loop_
_entity_poly.entity_id
_entity_poly.type
_entity_poly.pdbx_seq_one_letter_code
_entity_poly.pdbx_strand_id
1 'polypeptide(L)' 'METASESILLPGKTTGKLTIYPLVQIRLIGGASGGFIQVVPLAVIVDSGGGIQVFIIKPLMKSHRQSAG' A
#
# COMPACT_ATOMS: atom_id res chain seq x y z
N MET A 1 8.30 -12.94 10.73
CA MET A 1 7.25 -13.76 10.10
C MET A 1 5.98 -12.92 10.04
N GLU A 2 5.30 -12.83 8.89
CA GLU A 2 3.98 -12.18 8.85
C GLU A 2 3.00 -13.01 9.68
N THR A 3 2.31 -12.39 10.63
CA THR A 3 1.37 -13.05 11.53
C THR A 3 -0.08 -12.77 11.15
N ALA A 4 -0.35 -11.61 10.57
CA ALA A 4 -1.65 -11.26 10.00
C ALA A 4 -1.48 -10.18 8.94
N SER A 5 -2.40 -10.12 7.98
CA SER A 5 -2.54 -8.97 7.11
C SER A 5 -3.96 -8.71 6.67
N GLU A 6 -4.25 -7.45 6.41
CA GLU A 6 -5.56 -6.98 5.95
C GLU A 6 -5.38 -5.88 4.90
N SER A 7 -6.25 -5.89 3.88
CA SER A 7 -6.28 -4.84 2.86
C SER A 7 -7.38 -3.84 3.20
N ILE A 8 -7.03 -2.57 3.29
CA ILE A 8 -7.92 -1.50 3.72
C ILE A 8 -7.91 -0.40 2.66
N LEU A 9 -9.11 0.00 2.25
CA LEU A 9 -9.31 1.19 1.44
C LEU A 9 -9.30 2.42 2.35
N LEU A 10 -8.35 3.32 2.12
CA LEU A 10 -8.24 4.55 2.89
C LEU A 10 -9.22 5.62 2.37
N PRO A 11 -9.62 6.59 3.22
CA PRO A 11 -10.46 7.69 2.81
C PRO A 11 -9.91 8.40 1.58
N GLY A 12 -10.78 8.61 0.60
CA GLY A 12 -10.40 9.24 -0.65
C GLY A 12 -10.18 10.73 -0.53
N LYS A 13 -9.36 11.28 -1.43
CA LYS A 13 -9.20 12.73 -1.61
C LYS A 13 -9.76 13.15 -2.96
N THR A 14 -10.59 14.19 -2.97
CA THR A 14 -11.17 14.74 -4.21
C THR A 14 -10.30 15.87 -4.76
N THR A 15 -10.07 15.84 -6.08
CA THR A 15 -9.41 16.91 -6.85
C THR A 15 -10.14 17.09 -8.18
N GLY A 16 -10.75 18.27 -8.37
CA GLY A 16 -11.64 18.51 -9.51
C GLY A 16 -12.81 17.53 -9.53
N LYS A 17 -12.93 16.76 -10.61
CA LYS A 17 -13.96 15.72 -10.80
C LYS A 17 -13.49 14.30 -10.41
N LEU A 18 -12.29 14.18 -9.86
CA LEU A 18 -11.70 12.89 -9.51
C LEU A 18 -11.69 12.71 -7.99
N THR A 19 -12.06 11.53 -7.51
CA THR A 19 -11.81 11.10 -6.13
C THR A 19 -10.83 9.92 -6.15
N ILE A 20 -9.77 10.06 -5.38
CA ILE A 20 -8.64 9.12 -5.36
C ILE A 20 -8.65 8.39 -4.02
N TYR A 21 -8.81 7.07 -4.03
CA TYR A 21 -8.81 6.20 -2.85
C TYR A 21 -7.56 5.32 -2.84
N PRO A 22 -6.65 5.46 -1.86
CA PRO A 22 -5.51 4.57 -1.70
C PRO A 22 -5.95 3.21 -1.14
N LEU A 23 -5.51 2.11 -1.75
CA LEU A 23 -5.64 0.77 -1.20
C LEU A 23 -4.29 0.34 -0.63
N VAL A 24 -4.26 0.03 0.67
CA VAL A 24 -3.05 -0.41 1.37
C VAL A 24 -3.27 -1.77 2.02
N GLN A 25 -2.19 -2.53 2.18
CA GLN A 25 -2.15 -3.71 3.04
C GLN A 25 -1.47 -3.35 4.35
N ILE A 26 -2.14 -3.57 5.47
CA ILE A 26 -1.51 -3.53 6.79
C ILE A 26 -1.04 -4.95 7.11
N ARG A 27 0.24 -5.12 7.41
CA ARG A 27 0.87 -6.39 7.79
C ARG A 27 1.38 -6.29 9.22
N LEU A 28 0.99 -7.24 10.05
CA LEU A 28 1.60 -7.46 11.35
C LEU A 28 2.75 -8.45 11.14
N ILE A 29 3.97 -8.03 11.47
CA ILE A 29 5.15 -8.87 11.34
C ILE A 29 5.67 -9.14 12.74
N GLY A 30 5.52 -10.39 13.20
CA GLY A 30 6.04 -10.88 14.46
C GLY A 30 7.48 -11.40 14.35
N GLY A 31 8.27 -11.19 15.40
CA GLY A 31 9.62 -11.72 15.55
C GLY A 31 9.97 -11.98 17.02
N ALA A 32 11.00 -12.80 17.26
CA ALA A 32 11.44 -13.19 18.60
C ALA A 32 11.83 -12.01 19.51
N SER A 33 12.18 -10.86 18.90
CA SER A 33 12.58 -9.62 19.57
C SER A 33 11.50 -8.53 19.60
N GLY A 34 10.27 -8.84 19.17
CA GLY A 34 9.17 -7.88 19.07
C GLY A 34 8.50 -7.88 17.68
N GLY A 35 7.30 -7.31 17.61
CA GLY A 35 6.55 -7.15 16.37
C GLY A 35 6.57 -5.72 15.86
N PHE A 36 6.36 -5.55 14.55
CA PHE A 36 6.14 -4.24 13.94
C PHE A 36 4.98 -4.28 12.95
N ILE A 37 4.41 -3.12 12.68
CA ILE A 37 3.35 -2.92 11.70
C ILE A 37 3.99 -2.37 10.43
N GLN A 38 3.71 -3.00 9.29
CA GLN A 38 4.11 -2.52 7.98
C GLN A 38 2.88 -2.13 7.16
N VAL A 39 2.88 -0.94 6.58
CA VAL A 39 1.85 -0.50 5.64
C VAL A 39 2.44 -0.55 4.23
N VAL A 40 1.80 -1.33 3.34
CA VAL A 40 2.26 -1.57 1.97
C VAL A 40 1.22 -1.02 0.99
N PRO A 41 1.56 -0.03 0.15
CA PRO A 41 0.67 0.42 -0.92
C PRO A 41 0.41 -0.72 -1.92
N LEU A 42 -0.86 -1.01 -2.22
CA LEU A 42 -1.26 -2.04 -3.18
C LEU A 42 -1.79 -1.45 -4.47
N ALA A 43 -2.66 -0.45 -4.38
CA ALA A 43 -3.27 0.16 -5.55
C ALA A 43 -3.75 1.58 -5.25
N VAL A 44 -4.08 2.31 -6.31
CA VAL A 44 -4.83 3.57 -6.25
C VAL A 44 -6.10 3.39 -7.07
N ILE A 45 -7.25 3.65 -6.46
CA ILE A 45 -8.55 3.66 -7.14
C ILE A 45 -8.90 5.10 -7.47
N VAL A 46 -9.31 5.35 -8.71
CA VAL A 46 -9.72 6.67 -9.19
C VAL A 46 -11.17 6.58 -9.65
N ASP A 47 -12.03 7.34 -9.00
CA ASP A 47 -13.43 7.54 -9.39
C ASP A 47 -13.56 8.91 -10.08
N SER A 48 -14.09 8.94 -11.30
CA SER A 48 -14.34 10.16 -12.07
C SER A 48 -15.81 10.58 -12.11
N GLY A 49 -16.67 9.93 -11.33
CA GLY A 49 -18.14 10.10 -11.35
C GLY A 49 -18.83 9.44 -12.56
N GLY A 50 -18.07 9.05 -13.58
CA GLY A 50 -18.55 8.29 -14.75
C GLY A 50 -17.91 6.91 -14.90
N GLY A 51 -16.99 6.55 -14.01
CA GLY A 51 -16.30 5.26 -14.03
C GLY A 51 -15.22 5.15 -12.97
N ILE A 52 -14.86 3.90 -12.67
CA ILE A 52 -13.84 3.54 -11.68
C ILE A 52 -12.65 2.92 -12.41
N GLN A 53 -11.45 3.41 -12.11
CA GLN A 53 -10.19 2.87 -12.62
C GLN A 53 -9.31 2.44 -11.44
N VAL A 54 -8.58 1.33 -11.60
CA VAL A 54 -7.72 0.78 -10.55
C VAL A 54 -6.29 0.66 -11.07
N PHE A 55 -5.34 1.29 -10.39
CA PHE A 55 -3.93 1.30 -10.72
C PHE A 55 -3.16 0.46 -9.69
N ILE A 56 -2.70 -0.73 -10.07
CA ILE A 56 -1.95 -1.62 -9.19
C ILE A 56 -0.49 -1.14 -9.05
N ILE A 57 -0.02 -1.02 -7.81
CA ILE A 57 1.37 -0.67 -7.49
C ILE A 57 2.16 -1.97 -7.32
N LYS A 58 3.16 -2.18 -8.18
CA LYS A 58 4.11 -3.28 -7.98
C LYS A 58 5.10 -2.89 -6.87
N PRO A 59 5.37 -3.75 -5.88
CA PRO A 59 6.37 -3.45 -4.87
C PRO A 59 7.72 -3.21 -5.55
N LEU A 60 8.31 -2.04 -5.33
CA LEU A 60 9.70 -1.79 -5.68
C LEU A 60 10.56 -2.69 -4.79
N MET A 61 11.09 -3.78 -5.35
CA MET A 61 12.23 -4.47 -4.73
C MET A 61 13.40 -3.49 -4.73
N LYS A 62 13.66 -2.85 -3.59
CA LYS A 62 14.99 -2.27 -3.35
C LYS A 62 15.95 -3.44 -3.17
N SER A 63 16.61 -3.84 -4.25
CA SER A 63 17.71 -4.79 -4.16
C SER A 63 18.78 -4.22 -3.22
N HIS A 64 19.07 -4.97 -2.16
CA HIS A 64 20.21 -4.72 -1.29
C HIS A 64 21.49 -4.94 -2.10
N ARG A 65 22.18 -3.86 -2.47
CA ARG A 65 23.64 -3.83 -2.61
C ARG A 65 24.15 -2.46 -2.17
N GLN A 66 24.12 -2.20 -0.86
CA GLN A 66 25.18 -1.39 -0.27
C GLN A 66 26.46 -2.22 -0.35
N SER A 67 27.30 -1.94 -1.34
CA SER A 67 28.73 -2.14 -1.20
C SER A 67 29.31 -0.74 -1.11
N ALA A 68 29.56 -0.29 0.12
CA ALA A 68 30.52 0.79 0.33
C ALA A 68 31.89 0.20 -0.04
N GLY A 69 32.40 0.63 -1.19
CA GLY A 69 33.82 0.54 -1.54
C GLY A 69 34.46 1.90 -1.31
#